data_AF-A0A2V7KI09-F1
#
_entry.id   AF-A0A2V7KI09-F1
#
_cell.length_a   1.000
_cell.length_b   1.000
_cell.length_c   1.000
_cell.angle_alpha   90.00
_cell.angle_beta   90.00
_cell.angle_gamma   90.00
#
_symmetry.space_group_name_H-M   'P 1'
#
loop_
_entity.id
_entity.type
_entity.pdbx_description
1 polymer ?
#
loop_
_entity_poly.entity_id
_entity_poly.type
_entity_poly.pdbx_seq_one_letter_code
_entity_poly.pdbx_strand_id
1 'polypeptide(L)'
;MARRIIDVDSERWEVYPSGRVTVYGRDQFGLIFGRGTGSQRQRRVTHFSPLGARSPARAFLELSDRELLELFRQSQPAWTAPEVDYAAH
;
A
#
# COMPACT_ATOMS: atom_id res chain seq x y z
N MET A 1 -6.25 8.44 8.65
CA MET A 1 -5.02 7.66 8.37
C MET A 1 -4.09 8.51 7.52
N ALA A 2 -2.78 8.42 7.73
CA ALA A 2 -1.80 9.14 6.92
C ALA A 2 -1.84 8.64 5.47
N ARG A 3 -1.65 9.56 4.52
CA ARG A 3 -1.73 9.30 3.09
C ARG A 3 -0.71 10.18 2.38
N ARG A 4 -0.06 9.64 1.36
CA ARG A 4 0.96 10.34 0.58
C ARG A 4 0.71 10.12 -0.91
N ILE A 5 1.34 10.96 -1.73
CA ILE A 5 1.29 10.86 -3.19
C ILE A 5 2.71 10.57 -3.67
N ILE A 6 2.83 9.65 -4.63
CA ILE A 6 4.06 9.40 -5.37
C ILE A 6 3.75 9.44 -6.87
N ASP A 7 4.71 9.89 -7.67
CA ASP A 7 4.63 9.83 -9.13
C ASP A 7 5.39 8.60 -9.63
N VAL A 8 4.72 7.77 -10.42
CA VAL A 8 5.32 6.58 -11.06
C VAL A 8 4.95 6.60 -12.53
N ASP A 9 5.93 6.59 -13.44
CA ASP A 9 5.70 6.63 -14.89
C ASP A 9 4.76 7.77 -15.34
N SER A 10 4.91 8.96 -14.72
CA SER A 10 4.04 10.15 -14.90
C SER A 10 2.60 10.01 -14.41
N GLU A 11 2.29 8.94 -13.68
CA GLU A 11 0.99 8.69 -13.05
C GLU A 11 1.06 8.96 -11.55
N ARG A 12 0.04 9.65 -11.02
CA ARG A 12 -0.07 9.92 -9.59
C ARG A 12 -0.71 8.75 -8.86
N TRP A 13 0.02 8.22 -7.89
CA TRP A 13 -0.45 7.16 -7.02
C TRP A 13 -0.58 7.67 -5.59
N GLU A 14 -1.71 7.38 -5.01
CA GLU A 14 -1.99 7.59 -3.61
C GLU A 14 -1.57 6.36 -2.81
N VAL A 15 -0.72 6.55 -1.81
CA VAL A 15 -0.25 5.46 -0.94
C VAL A 15 -0.73 5.67 0.49
N TYR A 16 -1.22 4.60 1.09
CA TYR A 16 -1.67 4.58 2.48
C TYR A 16 -1.57 3.17 3.09
N PRO A 17 -1.35 3.06 4.41
CA PRO A 17 -1.40 1.77 5.10
C PRO A 17 -2.81 1.18 5.04
N SER A 18 -2.92 -0.13 4.82
CA SER A 18 -4.19 -0.85 4.67
C SER A 18 -5.08 -0.79 5.91
N GLY A 19 -4.48 -0.51 7.08
CA GLY A 19 -5.18 -0.46 8.36
C GLY A 19 -5.55 -1.82 8.94
N ARG A 20 -5.29 -2.92 8.21
CA ARG A 20 -5.51 -4.29 8.69
C ARG A 20 -4.21 -4.84 9.26
N VAL A 21 -4.29 -5.39 10.47
CA VAL A 21 -3.23 -6.23 11.03
C VAL A 21 -3.28 -7.56 10.30
N THR A 22 -2.26 -7.84 9.51
CA THR A 22 -2.12 -9.14 8.84
C THR A 22 -1.69 -10.19 9.85
N VAL A 23 -2.00 -11.47 9.60
CA VAL A 23 -1.68 -12.60 10.50
C VAL A 23 -0.16 -12.80 10.71
N TYR A 24 0.67 -12.16 9.87
CA TYR A 24 2.14 -12.27 9.81
C TYR A 24 2.92 -11.48 10.89
N GLY A 25 2.33 -11.25 12.05
CA GLY A 25 3.02 -10.69 13.22
C GLY A 25 2.91 -9.17 13.35
N ARG A 26 3.13 -8.69 14.58
CA ARG A 26 2.92 -7.29 15.02
C ARG A 26 3.70 -6.24 14.25
N ASP A 27 4.74 -6.65 13.51
CA ASP A 27 5.71 -5.75 12.87
C ASP A 27 5.56 -5.69 11.35
N GLN A 28 4.54 -6.31 10.75
CA GLN A 28 4.25 -6.18 9.32
C GLN A 28 2.91 -5.49 9.08
N PHE A 29 2.85 -4.61 8.08
CA PHE A 29 1.59 -4.01 7.63
C PHE A 29 1.51 -3.91 6.11
N GLY A 30 0.27 -3.96 5.61
CA GLY A 30 -0.02 -3.76 4.19
C GLY A 30 0.06 -2.29 3.78
N LEU A 31 0.59 -2.04 2.60
CA LEU A 31 0.56 -0.76 1.91
C LEU A 31 -0.27 -0.89 0.65
N ILE A 32 -1.18 0.06 0.46
CA ILE A 32 -2.06 0.13 -0.71
C ILE A 32 -1.65 1.34 -1.54
N PHE A 33 -1.36 1.09 -2.81
CA PHE A 33 -1.19 2.10 -3.84
C PHE A 33 -2.46 2.15 -4.68
N GLY A 34 -3.10 3.31 -4.77
CA GLY A 34 -4.32 3.52 -5.53
C GLY A 34 -4.16 4.63 -6.55
N ARG A 35 -4.73 4.47 -7.74
CA ARG A 35 -4.95 5.57 -8.68
C ARG A 35 -6.31 5.43 -9.38
N GLY A 36 -6.79 6.53 -9.94
CA GLY A 36 -8.08 6.58 -10.62
C GLY A 36 -9.28 6.45 -9.68
N THR A 37 -10.47 6.49 -10.25
CA THR A 37 -11.75 6.41 -9.54
C THR A 37 -12.72 5.50 -10.30
N GLY A 38 -13.78 5.03 -9.63
CA GLY A 38 -14.82 4.21 -10.26
C GLY A 38 -14.28 2.96 -10.95
N SER A 39 -14.70 2.75 -12.20
CA SER A 39 -14.29 1.61 -13.06
C SER A 39 -12.84 1.66 -13.52
N GLN A 40 -12.18 2.82 -13.43
CA GLN A 40 -10.76 2.97 -13.77
C GLN A 40 -9.84 2.85 -12.55
N ARG A 41 -10.40 2.51 -11.38
CA ARG A 41 -9.63 2.40 -10.14
C ARG A 41 -8.64 1.25 -10.24
N GLN A 42 -7.36 1.59 -10.15
CA GLN A 42 -6.29 0.61 -10.02
C GLN A 42 -5.78 0.61 -8.58
N ARG A 43 -5.55 -0.60 -8.07
CA ARG A 43 -4.93 -0.81 -6.77
C ARG A 43 -3.76 -1.79 -6.90
N ARG A 44 -2.70 -1.52 -6.15
CA ARG A 44 -1.59 -2.44 -5.95
C ARG A 44 -1.32 -2.57 -4.47
N VAL A 45 -0.91 -3.75 -4.04
CA VAL A 45 -0.70 -4.07 -2.63
C VAL A 45 0.70 -4.63 -2.45
N THR A 46 1.36 -4.21 -1.37
CA THR A 46 2.60 -4.81 -0.89
C THR A 46 2.58 -4.87 0.63
N HIS A 47 3.49 -5.64 1.21
CA HIS A 47 3.69 -5.70 2.66
C HIS A 47 5.02 -5.07 3.01
N PHE A 48 5.05 -4.29 4.09
CA PHE A 48 6.26 -3.68 4.62
C PHE A 48 6.44 -4.08 6.08
N SER A 49 7.64 -4.54 6.40
CA SER A 49 8.07 -4.90 7.75
C SER A 49 9.16 -3.92 8.18
N PRO A 50 8.86 -2.88 8.98
CA PRO A 50 9.87 -2.03 9.58
C PRO A 50 10.88 -2.84 10.41
N LEU A 51 12.14 -2.40 10.39
CA LEU A 51 13.15 -2.94 11.29
C LEU A 51 12.89 -2.43 12.73
N GLY A 52 12.52 -3.35 13.62
CA GLY A 52 12.26 -3.10 15.04
C GLY A 52 10.79 -2.80 15.37
N ALA A 53 10.46 -2.77 16.67
CA ALA A 53 9.10 -2.56 17.17
C ALA A 53 8.66 -1.09 16.99
N ARG A 54 8.20 -0.73 15.78
CA ARG A 54 7.65 0.60 15.46
C ARG A 54 6.16 0.51 15.14
N SER A 55 5.40 1.54 15.52
CA SER A 55 4.00 1.67 15.10
C SER A 55 3.92 1.75 13.56
N PRO A 56 3.02 1.01 12.90
CA PRO A 56 2.83 1.06 11.45
C PRO A 56 2.63 2.48 10.89
N ALA A 57 1.87 3.31 11.61
CA ALA A 57 1.61 4.69 11.20
C ALA A 57 2.89 5.53 11.20
N ARG A 58 3.75 5.35 12.20
CA ARG A 58 5.02 6.06 12.31
C ARG A 58 6.02 5.56 11.27
N ALA A 59 6.13 4.25 11.12
CA ALA A 59 6.98 3.62 10.12
C ALA A 59 6.61 4.09 8.69
N PHE A 60 5.33 4.22 8.38
CA PHE A 60 4.87 4.76 7.10
C PHE A 60 5.28 6.23 6.86
N LEU A 61 5.21 7.08 7.89
CA LEU A 61 5.61 8.48 7.78
C LEU A 61 7.11 8.64 7.58
N GLU A 62 7.91 7.71 8.09
CA GLU A 62 9.38 7.72 7.99
C GLU A 62 9.90 7.19 6.64
N LEU A 63 9.07 6.55 5.81
CA LEU A 63 9.47 6.08 4.48
C LEU A 63 9.88 7.25 3.57
N SER A 64 11.00 7.14 2.90
CA SER A 64 11.37 8.06 1.82
C SER A 64 10.56 7.78 0.55
N ASP A 65 10.49 8.76 -0.35
CA ASP A 65 9.83 8.57 -1.65
C ASP A 65 10.52 7.47 -2.46
N ARG A 66 11.85 7.34 -2.35
CA ARG A 66 12.62 6.25 -2.98
C ARG A 66 12.17 4.88 -2.48
N GLU A 67 12.00 4.71 -1.16
CA GLU A 67 11.51 3.45 -0.60
C GLU A 67 10.08 3.14 -1.03
N LEU A 68 9.22 4.16 -1.10
CA LEU A 68 7.86 4.00 -1.62
C LEU A 68 7.85 3.56 -3.10
N LEU A 69 8.78 4.06 -3.91
CA LEU A 69 8.94 3.63 -5.31
C LEU A 69 9.44 2.19 -5.44
N GLU A 70 10.37 1.75 -4.59
CA GLU A 70 10.80 0.34 -4.54
C GLU A 70 9.66 -0.59 -4.11
N LEU A 71 8.92 -0.20 -3.07
CA LEU A 71 7.74 -0.92 -2.58
C LEU A 71 6.64 -0.98 -3.64
N PHE A 72 6.46 0.08 -4.43
CA PHE A 72 5.55 0.07 -5.57
C PHE A 72 6.00 -0.94 -6.64
N ARG A 73 7.28 -1.00 -6.98
CA ARG A 73 7.81 -1.96 -7.95
C ARG A 73 7.62 -3.41 -7.52
N GLN A 74 7.66 -3.67 -6.22
CA GLN A 74 7.41 -4.99 -5.63
C GLN A 74 5.90 -5.31 -5.46
N SER A 75 5.03 -4.30 -5.58
CA SER A 75 3.60 -4.45 -5.33
C SER A 75 2.89 -5.25 -6.42
N GLN A 76 1.97 -6.12 -5.98
CA GLN A 76 1.15 -6.93 -6.84
C GLN A 76 -0.15 -6.21 -7.22
N PRO A 77 -0.65 -6.36 -8.46
CA PRO A 77 -1.97 -5.86 -8.83
C PRO A 77 -3.06 -6.49 -7.97
N ALA A 78 -3.99 -5.66 -7.47
CA ALA A 78 -5.06 -6.12 -6.57
C ALA A 78 -5.97 -7.22 -7.17
N TRP A 79 -6.03 -7.38 -8.49
CA TRP A 79 -6.81 -8.43 -9.16
C TRP A 79 -6.21 -9.85 -9.01
N THR A 80 -5.00 -9.99 -8.45
CA THR A 80 -4.39 -11.28 -8.11
C THR A 80 -4.57 -11.66 -6.62
N ALA A 81 -5.21 -10.81 -5.82
CA ALA A 81 -5.53 -11.10 -4.42
C ALA A 81 -7.03 -11.45 -4.30
N PRO A 82 -7.40 -12.67 -3.86
CA PRO A 82 -8.80 -13.11 -3.72
C PRO A 82 -9.62 -12.28 -2.70
N GLU A 83 -9.01 -11.33 -2.00
CA GLU A 83 -9.67 -10.46 -1.02
C GLU A 83 -10.37 -9.23 -1.62
N VAL A 84 -10.26 -8.99 -2.93
CA VAL A 84 -10.80 -7.78 -3.60
C VAL A 84 -12.08 -8.06 -4.40
N ASP A 85 -12.52 -9.31 -4.47
CA ASP A 85 -13.69 -9.76 -5.25
C ASP A 85 -14.99 -9.82 -4.42
N TYR A 86 -15.18 -8.90 -3.48
CA TYR A 86 -16.46 -8.75 -2.78
C TYR A 86 -16.79 -7.28 -2.52
N ALA A 87 -17.07 -6.56 -3.60
CA ALA A 87 -17.98 -5.41 -3.60
C ALA A 87 -18.39 -5.06 -5.05
N ALA A 88 -18.84 -6.07 -5.78
CA ALA A 88 -19.70 -5.87 -6.94
C ALA A 88 -21.08 -6.45 -6.60
N HIS A 89 -21.81 -5.77 -5.71
CA HIS A 89 -23.27 -5.77 -5.75
C HIS A 89 -23.86 -4.56 -5.03
#